data_AF-A0A7Y6FHQ4-F1
#
_entry.id   AF-A0A7Y6FHQ4-F1
#
_cell.length_a   1.000
_cell.length_b   1.000
_cell.length_c   1.000
_cell.angle_alpha   90.00
_cell.angle_beta   90.00
_cell.angle_gamma   90.00
#
_symmetry.space_group_name_H-M   'P 1'
#
loop_
_entity.id
_entity.type
_entity.pdbx_description
1 polymer ?
#
loop_
_entity_poly.entity_id
_entity_poly.type
_entity_poly.pdbx_seq_one_letter_code
_entity_poly.pdbx_strand_id
1 'polypeptide(L)' 'ADSRRTGSFLLIDPADGTTLSAGMAGTAFAAATEPVVADDDAEWDF' A
#
# COMPACT_ATOMS: atom_id res chain seq x y z
N ALA A 1 -8.18 -7.60 18.51
CA ALA A 1 -8.00 -6.16 18.28
C ALA A 1 -7.57 -5.99 16.84
N ASP A 2 -8.40 -5.41 15.99
CA ASP A 2 -8.05 -5.20 14.58
C ASP A 2 -6.94 -4.16 14.46
N SER A 3 -5.86 -4.52 13.78
CA SER A 3 -4.67 -3.68 13.66
C SER A 3 -4.95 -2.49 12.75
N ARG A 4 -5.49 -1.40 13.31
CA ARG A 4 -5.64 -0.10 12.62
C ARG A 4 -4.30 0.57 12.34
N ARG A 5 -3.22 0.14 13.02
CA ARG A 5 -1.90 0.77 12.96
C ARG A 5 -1.07 0.36 11.73
N THR A 6 -1.30 -0.83 11.21
CA THR A 6 -0.45 -1.40 10.13
C THR A 6 -1.11 -1.32 8.76
N GLY A 7 -2.34 -0.81 8.66
CA GLY A 7 -3.07 -0.66 7.40
C GLY A 7 -3.30 0.78 6.95
N SER A 8 -3.16 1.78 7.82
CA SER A 8 -3.43 3.19 7.44
C SER A 8 -2.29 3.78 6.61
N PHE A 9 -2.62 4.53 5.56
CA PHE A 9 -1.65 5.29 4.75
C PHE A 9 -2.18 6.68 4.35
N LEU A 10 -1.26 7.57 3.99
CA LEU A 10 -1.52 8.90 3.43
C LEU A 10 -0.77 9.06 2.10
N LEU A 11 -1.42 9.67 1.10
CA LEU A 11 -0.74 10.17 -0.10
C LEU A 11 -0.46 11.66 0.07
N ILE A 12 0.80 12.04 -0.10
CA ILE A 12 1.30 13.39 0.12
C ILE A 12 1.87 13.93 -1.19
N ASP A 13 1.53 15.17 -1.54
CA ASP A 13 2.15 15.88 -2.65
C ASP A 13 3.62 16.19 -2.30
N PRO A 14 4.60 15.74 -3.09
CA PRO A 14 6.01 16.02 -2.81
C PRO A 14 6.41 17.49 -3.02
N ALA A 15 5.62 18.28 -3.77
CA ALA A 15 5.94 19.68 -4.04
C ALA A 15 5.69 20.58 -2.83
N ASP A 16 4.65 20.31 -2.04
CA ASP A 16 4.23 21.19 -0.94
C ASP A 16 3.81 20.47 0.36
N GLY A 17 3.80 19.14 0.38
CA GLY A 17 3.42 18.36 1.57
C GLY A 17 1.90 18.26 1.80
N THR A 18 1.06 18.73 0.88
CA THR A 18 -0.40 18.66 1.00
C THR A 18 -0.87 17.20 1.01
N THR A 19 -1.88 16.91 1.84
CA THR A 19 -2.53 15.59 1.82
C THR A 19 -3.46 15.49 0.62
N LEU A 20 -3.15 14.57 -0.29
CA LEU A 20 -3.98 14.29 -1.46
C LEU A 20 -5.06 13.23 -1.14
N SER A 21 -4.72 12.23 -0.32
CA SER A 21 -5.70 11.22 0.12
C SER A 21 -5.27 10.51 1.40
N ALA A 22 -6.22 9.82 2.02
CA ALA A 22 -6.01 8.95 3.18
C ALA A 22 -6.78 7.64 2.98
N GLY A 23 -6.20 6.50 3.38
CA GLY A 23 -6.79 5.19 3.13
C GLY A 23 -6.32 4.07 4.04
N MET A 24 -6.90 2.89 3.84
CA MET A 24 -6.58 1.64 4.55
C MET A 24 -6.20 0.53 3.56
N ALA A 25 -5.00 -0.01 3.68
CA ALA A 25 -4.57 -1.24 3.04
C ALA A 25 -5.28 -2.45 3.68
N GLY A 26 -5.60 -3.47 2.86
CA GLY A 26 -6.24 -4.71 3.32
C GLY A 26 -7.75 -4.78 3.11
N THR A 27 -8.53 -3.72 3.37
CA THR A 27 -9.98 -3.70 3.05
C THR A 27 -10.29 -3.01 1.72
N ALA A 28 -9.52 -1.98 1.34
CA ALA A 28 -9.70 -1.27 0.07
C ALA A 28 -9.18 -2.04 -1.16
N PHE A 29 -8.26 -2.99 -0.97
CA PHE A 29 -7.67 -3.82 -2.03
C PHE A 29 -8.18 -5.26 -2.07
N ALA A 30 -9.06 -5.67 -1.13
CA ALA A 30 -9.59 -7.04 -1.08
C ALA A 30 -10.41 -7.42 -2.33
N ALA A 31 -10.86 -6.43 -3.12
CA ALA A 31 -11.53 -6.66 -4.40
C ALA A 31 -10.59 -7.19 -5.50
N ALA A 32 -9.26 -7.07 -5.34
CA ALA A 32 -8.27 -7.62 -6.27
C ALA A 32 -7.57 -8.84 -5.63
N THR A 33 -8.33 -9.92 -5.41
CA THR A 33 -7.75 -11.24 -5.13
C THR A 33 -7.53 -11.96 -6.46
N GLU A 34 -6.46 -11.60 -7.16
CA GLU A 34 -5.73 -12.57 -7.97
C GLU A 34 -4.30 -12.62 -7.41
N PRO A 35 -3.82 -13.79 -6.96
CA PRO A 35 -2.49 -13.90 -6.40
C PRO A 35 -1.46 -13.71 -7.52
N VAL A 36 -0.74 -12.58 -7.48
CA VAL A 36 0.48 -12.42 -8.28
C VAL A 36 1.53 -13.31 -7.64
N VAL A 37 1.89 -14.40 -8.31
CA VAL A 37 3.07 -15.20 -7.96
C VAL A 37 4.26 -14.31 -8.20
N ALA A 38 4.91 -13.84 -7.14
CA ALA A 38 6.21 -13.20 -7.26
C ALA A 38 7.20 -14.29 -7.64
N ASP A 39 7.88 -14.14 -8.79
CA ASP A 39 9.10 -14.88 -9.04
C ASP A 39 10.13 -14.40 -8.01
N ASP A 40 10.58 -15.31 -7.14
CA ASP A 40 11.63 -15.07 -6.13
C ASP A 40 12.99 -14.65 -6.78
N ASP A 41 13.07 -14.66 -8.11
CA ASP A 41 14.25 -14.31 -8.92
C ASP A 41 14.28 -12.85 -9.39
N ALA A 42 13.33 -12.00 -8.99
CA ALA A 42 13.42 -10.57 -9.22
C ALA A 42 14.48 -9.96 -8.28
N GLU A 43 15.76 -10.16 -8.63
CA GLU A 43 16.93 -9.56 -8.02
C GLU A 43 16.81 -8.03 -8.12
N TRP A 44 16.40 -7.41 -7.03
CA TRP A 44 16.40 -5.97 -6.87
C TRP A 44 17.85 -5.48 -6.81
N ASP A 45 18.38 -4.99 -7.94
CA ASP A 45 19.71 -4.39 -8.03
C ASP A 45 19.70 -3.04 -7.30
N PHE A 46 20.19 -3.03 -6.06
CA PHE A 46 20.35 -1.84 -5.20
C PHE A 46 21.79 -1.32 -5.22
#